data_AF-A0A3M1JDE2-F1
#
_entry.id   AF-A0A3M1JDE2-F1
#
_cell.length_a   1.000
_cell.length_b   1.000
_cell.length_c   1.000
_cell.angle_alpha   90.00
_cell.angle_beta   90.00
_cell.angle_gamma   90.00
#
_symmetry.space_group_name_H-M   'P 1'
#
loop_
_entity.id
_entity.type
_entity.pdbx_description
1 polymer ?
#
loop_
_entity_poly.entity_id
_entity_poly.type
_entity_poly.pdbx_seq_one_letter_code
_entity_poly.pdbx_strand_id
1 'polypeptide(L)'
;AYIGQERRRIADAVPGAIFEVKMDNTHPLAYGLKDTYFSLKTGTASYDFLQSGWNVGRLSEDLRYIGFVGSHAQKRLQNTLVFGVESIGQGQVVYLVDNPLYRGFWAAGTFLMSNAVFMVGAE
;
A
#
# COMPACT_ATOMS: atom_id res chain seq x y z
N ALA A 1 -20.78 28.82 -5.78
CA ALA A 1 -20.48 27.58 -6.54
C ALA A 1 -19.05 27.06 -6.31
N TYR A 2 -18.00 27.90 -6.39
CA TYR A 2 -16.59 27.50 -6.25
C TYR A 2 -16.18 26.92 -4.87
N ILE A 3 -16.61 27.51 -3.74
CA ILE A 3 -16.20 27.07 -2.40
C ILE A 3 -16.59 25.61 -2.10
N GLY A 4 -17.75 25.15 -2.59
CA GLY A 4 -18.19 23.77 -2.42
C GLY A 4 -17.42 22.76 -3.27
N GLN A 5 -16.87 23.20 -4.41
CA GLN A 5 -16.07 22.34 -5.28
C GLN A 5 -14.71 22.04 -4.65
N GLU A 6 -14.06 23.05 -4.07
CA GLU A 6 -12.77 22.88 -3.41
C GLU A 6 -12.86 21.94 -2.20
N ARG A 7 -13.88 22.11 -1.36
CA ARG A 7 -14.13 21.20 -0.23
C ARG A 7 -14.33 19.75 -0.68
N ARG A 8 -15.06 19.52 -1.78
CA ARG A 8 -15.25 18.18 -2.33
C ARG A 8 -13.93 17.58 -2.83
N ARG A 9 -13.11 18.35 -3.55
CA ARG A 9 -11.80 17.88 -4.02
C ARG A 9 -10.89 17.47 -2.86
N ILE A 10 -10.84 18.27 -1.80
CA ILE A 10 -10.04 17.96 -0.60
C ILE A 10 -10.58 16.72 0.13
N ALA A 11 -11.90 16.55 0.21
CA ALA A 11 -12.51 15.36 0.82
C ALA A 11 -12.18 14.05 0.09
N ASP A 12 -11.84 14.12 -1.20
CA ASP A 12 -11.45 12.99 -2.03
C ASP A 12 -9.94 12.81 -2.19
N ALA A 13 -9.12 13.66 -1.57
CA ALA A 13 -7.68 13.69 -1.76
C ALA A 13 -6.89 13.07 -0.60
N VAL A 14 -5.72 12.53 -0.94
CA VAL A 14 -4.65 12.21 0.01
C VAL A 14 -3.36 12.83 -0.55
N PRO A 15 -3.07 14.10 -0.21
CA PRO A 15 -1.86 14.78 -0.70
C PRO A 15 -0.59 14.19 -0.09
N GLY A 16 -0.70 13.58 1.09
CA GLY A 16 0.40 12.93 1.79
C GLY A 16 -0.02 12.53 3.19
N ALA A 17 -0.04 11.22 3.46
CA ALA A 17 -0.23 10.68 4.79
C ALA A 17 0.55 9.36 4.93
N ILE A 18 1.03 9.09 6.14
CA ILE A 18 1.72 7.86 6.49
C ILE A 18 0.67 6.91 7.06
N PHE A 19 0.49 5.75 6.42
CA PHE A 19 -0.44 4.71 6.86
C PHE A 19 0.31 3.53 7.47
N GLU A 20 -0.25 2.99 8.55
CA GLU A 20 0.13 1.68 9.06
C GLU A 20 -0.42 0.60 8.12
N VAL A 21 0.48 -0.19 7.53
CA VAL A 21 0.20 -1.32 6.65
C VAL A 21 0.52 -2.59 7.41
N LYS A 22 -0.48 -3.49 7.51
CA LYS A 22 -0.27 -4.82 8.07
C LYS A 22 0.43 -5.69 7.04
N MET A 23 1.53 -6.31 7.44
CA MET A 23 2.39 -7.11 6.59
C MET A 23 2.31 -8.58 6.98
N ASP A 24 2.22 -9.45 5.98
CA ASP A 24 2.42 -10.89 6.11
C ASP A 24 3.89 -11.23 5.87
N ASN A 25 4.64 -11.41 6.95
CA ASN A 25 6.07 -11.70 6.93
C ASN A 25 6.40 -13.17 6.59
N THR A 26 5.40 -14.01 6.33
CA THR A 26 5.62 -15.38 5.86
C THR A 26 5.89 -15.44 4.35
N HIS A 27 5.54 -14.39 3.60
CA HIS A 27 5.83 -14.29 2.18
C HIS A 27 7.24 -13.75 1.91
N PRO A 28 7.98 -14.23 0.89
CA PRO A 28 9.32 -13.72 0.57
C PRO A 28 9.38 -12.21 0.29
N LEU A 29 8.30 -11.63 -0.27
CA LEU A 29 8.20 -10.18 -0.47
C LEU A 29 8.42 -9.38 0.83
N ALA A 30 8.00 -9.90 1.98
CA ALA A 30 8.12 -9.25 3.28
C ALA A 30 9.29 -9.79 4.12
N TYR A 31 10.18 -10.61 3.55
CA TYR A 31 11.32 -11.16 4.26
C TYR A 31 12.20 -10.06 4.88
N GLY A 32 12.55 -10.22 6.16
CA GLY A 32 13.34 -9.23 6.90
C GLY A 32 12.58 -7.95 7.30
N LEU A 33 11.30 -7.83 6.96
CA LEU A 33 10.42 -6.76 7.44
C LEU A 33 9.67 -7.19 8.71
N LYS A 34 9.12 -6.22 9.43
CA LYS A 34 8.22 -6.47 10.56
C LYS A 34 6.82 -6.80 10.06
N ASP A 35 5.96 -7.24 10.98
CA ASP A 35 4.51 -7.42 10.77
C ASP A 35 3.77 -6.10 10.44
N THR A 36 4.46 -4.98 10.57
CA THR A 36 3.96 -3.63 10.30
C THR A 36 4.94 -2.86 9.44
N TYR A 37 4.43 -2.25 8.37
CA TYR A 37 5.15 -1.33 7.48
C TYR A 37 4.44 0.01 7.44
N PHE A 38 5.18 1.12 7.38
CA PHE A 38 4.58 2.45 7.25
C PHE A 38 4.66 2.91 5.80
N SER A 39 3.54 2.94 5.08
CA SER A 39 3.50 3.41 3.70
C SER A 39 3.23 4.91 3.63
N LEU A 40 4.01 5.64 2.83
CA LEU A 40 3.73 7.02 2.51
C LEU A 40 2.79 7.07 1.30
N LYS A 41 1.52 7.34 1.56
CA LYS A 41 0.49 7.40 0.54
C LYS A 41 0.28 8.83 0.07
N THR A 42 0.45 9.05 -1.23
CA THR A 42 0.39 10.36 -1.90
C THR A 42 -0.77 10.45 -2.91
N GLY A 43 -1.72 9.52 -2.81
CA GLY A 43 -2.88 9.45 -3.68
C GLY A 43 -3.96 8.54 -3.10
N THR A 44 -5.07 8.39 -3.84
CA THR A 44 -6.28 7.71 -3.35
C THR A 44 -6.56 6.38 -4.03
N ALA A 45 -5.59 5.89 -4.81
CA ALA A 45 -5.65 4.56 -5.41
C ALA A 45 -5.88 3.52 -4.30
N SER A 46 -7.00 2.81 -4.44
CA SER A 46 -7.53 1.81 -3.53
C SER A 46 -8.02 0.66 -4.39
N TYR A 47 -7.60 -0.54 -4.03
CA TYR A 47 -7.97 -1.77 -4.74
C TYR A 47 -8.42 -2.79 -3.71
N ASP A 48 -9.39 -3.61 -4.09
CA ASP A 48 -9.79 -4.76 -3.30
C ASP A 48 -8.63 -5.73 -3.13
N PHE A 49 -8.75 -6.61 -2.14
CA PHE A 49 -7.81 -7.72 -1.99
C PHE A 49 -7.86 -8.64 -3.22
N LEU A 50 -6.69 -9.17 -3.57
CA LEU A 50 -6.58 -10.21 -4.59
C LEU A 50 -7.42 -11.41 -4.18
N GLN A 51 -8.26 -11.89 -5.10
CA GLN A 51 -9.04 -13.12 -4.92
C GLN A 51 -8.18 -14.37 -5.11
N SER A 52 -7.11 -14.24 -5.91
CA SER A 52 -6.10 -15.25 -6.20
C SER A 52 -4.73 -14.63 -5.99
N GLY A 53 -3.84 -15.33 -5.30
CA GLY A 53 -2.52 -14.80 -4.90
C GLY A 53 -2.46 -14.39 -3.43
N TRP A 54 -1.50 -13.53 -3.11
CA TRP A 54 -1.14 -13.16 -1.75
C TRP A 54 -1.31 -11.65 -1.50
N ASN A 55 -2.04 -11.32 -0.44
CA ASN A 55 -2.25 -9.94 0.01
C ASN A 55 -1.22 -9.59 1.09
N VAL A 56 0.06 -9.47 0.67
CA VAL A 56 1.22 -9.34 1.57
C VAL A 56 1.16 -8.08 2.43
N GLY A 57 0.72 -6.94 1.88
CA GLY A 57 0.59 -5.68 2.59
C GLY A 57 -0.81 -5.11 2.42
N ARG A 58 -1.52 -4.86 3.52
CA ARG A 58 -2.91 -4.40 3.51
C ARG A 58 -3.21 -3.32 4.53
N LEU A 59 -4.15 -2.45 4.18
CA LEU A 59 -4.78 -1.55 5.14
C LEU A 59 -5.92 -2.28 5.86
N SER A 60 -6.04 -2.10 7.17
CA SER A 60 -7.18 -2.60 7.95
C SER A 60 -8.39 -1.68 7.86
N GLU A 61 -9.54 -2.19 8.28
CA GLU A 61 -10.76 -1.38 8.48
C GLU A 61 -10.54 -0.22 9.47
N ASP A 62 -9.87 -0.52 10.59
CA ASP A 62 -9.36 0.49 11.52
C ASP A 62 -8.07 1.08 10.95
N LEU A 63 -8.21 2.16 10.18
CA LEU A 63 -7.10 2.86 9.55
C LEU A 63 -6.32 3.67 10.57
N ARG A 64 -5.05 3.33 10.75
CA ARG A 64 -4.10 4.14 11.51
C ARG A 64 -3.21 4.92 10.57
N TYR A 65 -3.25 6.24 10.67
CA TYR A 65 -2.43 7.11 9.84
C TYR A 65 -2.08 8.43 10.53
N ILE A 66 -1.01 9.05 10.06
CA ILE A 66 -0.60 10.41 10.42
C ILE A 66 -0.54 11.24 9.13
N GLY A 67 -1.17 12.43 9.16
CA GLY A 67 -1.25 13.34 8.02
C GLY A 67 -2.68 13.64 7.61
N PHE A 68 -2.86 14.22 6.43
CA PHE A 68 -4.17 14.61 5.93
C PHE A 68 -4.75 13.54 5.00
N VAL A 69 -5.95 13.07 5.33
CA VAL A 69 -6.74 12.15 4.51
C VAL A 69 -8.14 12.71 4.41
N GLY A 70 -8.61 12.97 3.19
CA GLY A 70 -9.97 13.43 2.95
C GLY A 70 -11.01 12.41 3.44
N SER A 71 -12.15 12.88 3.95
CA SER A 71 -13.15 12.00 4.59
C SER A 71 -13.77 10.94 3.67
N HIS A 72 -13.89 11.22 2.36
CA HIS A 72 -14.33 10.21 1.40
C HIS A 72 -13.19 9.25 1.05
N ALA A 73 -11.96 9.77 0.91
CA ALA A 73 -10.78 8.94 0.68
C ALA A 73 -10.54 7.97 1.83
N GLN A 74 -10.68 8.43 3.08
CA GLN A 74 -10.54 7.60 4.28
C GLN A 74 -11.46 6.38 4.23
N LYS A 75 -12.74 6.57 3.87
CA LYS A 75 -13.70 5.46 3.74
C LYS A 75 -13.30 4.47 2.65
N ARG A 76 -12.83 4.96 1.50
CA ARG A 76 -12.42 4.09 0.37
C ARG A 76 -11.14 3.30 0.64
N LEU A 77 -10.29 3.76 1.56
CA LEU A 77 -9.00 3.14 1.86
C LEU A 77 -9.11 2.00 2.88
N GLN A 78 -10.28 1.79 3.48
CA GLN A 78 -10.49 0.69 4.42
C GLN A 78 -10.46 -0.65 3.70
N ASN A 79 -9.76 -1.63 4.27
CA ASN A 79 -9.65 -2.99 3.73
C ASN A 79 -9.12 -3.06 2.28
N THR A 80 -8.14 -2.23 1.94
CA THR A 80 -7.54 -2.20 0.59
C THR A 80 -6.15 -2.81 0.54
N LEU A 81 -5.81 -3.34 -0.63
CA LEU A 81 -4.48 -3.82 -0.96
C LEU A 81 -3.46 -2.68 -1.03
N VAL A 82 -2.26 -2.93 -0.48
CA VAL A 82 -1.08 -2.05 -0.65
C VAL A 82 0.02 -2.77 -1.42
N PHE A 83 0.34 -4.00 -1.00
CA PHE A 83 1.32 -4.86 -1.65
C PHE A 83 0.73 -6.25 -1.87
N GLY A 84 0.78 -6.74 -3.10
CA GLY A 84 0.23 -8.04 -3.47
C GLY A 84 1.13 -8.79 -4.42
N VAL A 85 0.96 -10.12 -4.48
CA VAL A 85 1.69 -10.98 -5.40
C VAL A 85 0.70 -11.97 -6.01
N GLU A 86 0.71 -12.13 -7.33
CA GLU A 86 -0.10 -13.13 -8.03
C GLU A 86 0.76 -13.96 -8.98
N SER A 87 0.58 -15.28 -8.94
CA SER A 87 1.19 -16.21 -9.88
C SER A 87 0.45 -16.16 -11.22
N ILE A 88 1.15 -15.84 -12.30
CA ILE A 88 0.59 -15.87 -13.66
C ILE A 88 1.50 -16.71 -14.55
N GLY A 89 0.98 -17.87 -14.98
CA GLY A 89 1.74 -18.84 -15.76
C GLY A 89 2.93 -19.37 -14.96
N GLN A 90 4.14 -19.17 -15.48
CA GLN A 90 5.41 -19.54 -14.81
C GLN A 90 6.06 -18.35 -14.09
N GLY A 91 5.42 -17.18 -14.06
CA GLY A 91 5.95 -15.96 -13.46
C GLY A 91 5.12 -15.47 -12.29
N GLN A 92 5.64 -14.42 -11.65
CA GLN A 92 5.00 -13.73 -10.54
C GLN A 92 4.78 -12.26 -10.93
N VAL A 93 3.61 -11.72 -10.59
CA VAL A 93 3.29 -10.30 -10.70
C VAL A 93 3.26 -9.71 -9.31
N VAL A 94 4.11 -8.70 -9.06
CA VAL A 94 4.14 -7.96 -7.80
C VAL A 94 3.40 -6.64 -7.97
N TYR A 95 2.34 -6.46 -7.21
CA TYR A 95 1.55 -5.23 -7.14
C TYR A 95 2.09 -4.33 -6.04
N LEU A 96 2.52 -3.12 -6.43
CA LEU A 96 2.95 -2.07 -5.51
C LEU A 96 2.00 -0.87 -5.70
N VAL A 97 0.90 -0.85 -4.95
CA VAL A 97 -0.11 0.22 -5.05
C VAL A 97 0.47 1.55 -4.58
N ASP A 98 1.22 1.50 -3.48
CA ASP A 98 2.05 2.60 -3.02
C ASP A 98 3.50 2.38 -3.46
N ASN A 99 4.21 3.48 -3.72
CA ASN A 99 5.63 3.41 -4.10
C ASN A 99 6.52 3.25 -2.85
N PRO A 100 7.14 2.07 -2.61
CA PRO A 100 7.98 1.87 -1.43
C PRO A 100 9.27 2.70 -1.47
N LEU A 101 9.69 3.18 -2.64
CA LEU A 101 10.90 3.98 -2.83
C LEU A 101 10.62 5.48 -2.90
N TYR A 102 9.39 5.94 -2.60
CA TYR A 102 9.04 7.35 -2.73
C TYR A 102 10.02 8.24 -1.96
N ARG A 103 10.87 8.97 -2.72
CA ARG A 103 11.95 9.83 -2.22
C ARG A 103 12.91 9.17 -1.22
N GLY A 104 13.02 7.83 -1.24
CA GLY A 104 13.83 7.09 -0.27
C GLY A 104 13.43 7.32 1.19
N PHE A 105 12.15 7.62 1.44
CA PHE A 105 11.68 8.07 2.75
C PHE A 105 11.91 7.04 3.86
N TRP A 106 11.78 5.74 3.55
CA TRP A 106 12.04 4.64 4.50
C TRP A 106 13.09 3.68 3.96
N ALA A 107 14.07 3.33 4.80
CA ALA A 107 15.04 2.26 4.48
C ALA A 107 14.35 0.91 4.26
N ALA A 108 13.28 0.61 5.00
CA ALA A 108 12.47 -0.60 4.85
C ALA A 108 11.87 -0.74 3.44
N GLY A 109 11.59 0.36 2.75
CA GLY A 109 11.10 0.34 1.37
C GLY A 109 12.11 -0.24 0.38
N THR A 110 13.41 0.00 0.61
CA THR A 110 14.49 -0.60 -0.19
C THR A 110 14.57 -2.11 0.01
N PHE A 111 14.34 -2.61 1.23
CA PHE A 111 14.25 -4.05 1.48
C PHE A 111 13.05 -4.66 0.76
N LEU A 112 11.87 -4.05 0.86
CA LEU A 112 10.67 -4.51 0.15
C LEU A 112 10.88 -4.58 -1.37
N MET A 113 11.49 -3.54 -1.96
CA MET A 113 11.81 -3.54 -3.38
C MET A 113 12.86 -4.61 -3.73
N SER A 114 13.89 -4.79 -2.91
CA SER A 114 14.91 -5.81 -3.13
C SER A 114 14.29 -7.21 -3.12
N ASN A 115 13.40 -7.49 -2.17
CA ASN A 115 12.68 -8.75 -2.10
C ASN A 115 11.81 -8.98 -3.33
N ALA A 116 11.11 -7.94 -3.80
CA ALA A 116 10.30 -8.03 -5.02
C ALA A 116 11.11 -8.40 -6.26
N VAL A 117 12.35 -7.94 -6.37
CA VAL A 117 13.22 -8.19 -7.54
C VAL A 117 13.96 -9.52 -7.42
N PHE A 118 14.45 -9.88 -6.23
CA PHE A 118 15.41 -10.96 -6.06
C PHE A 118 14.88 -12.19 -5.34
N MET A 119 13.77 -12.08 -4.59
CA MET A 119 13.26 -13.19 -3.77
C MET A 119 11.93 -13.72 -4.28
N VAL A 120 11.03 -12.84 -4.75
CA VAL A 120 9.74 -13.29 -5.31
C VAL A 120 9.97 -14.06 -6.62
N GLY A 121 9.43 -15.28 -6.70
CA GLY A 121 9.54 -16.14 -7.88
C GLY A 121 10.90 -16.83 -8.05
N ALA A 122 11.79 -16.73 -7.06
CA ALA A 122 13.01 -17.53 -6.97
C ALA A 122 12.78 -18.92 -6.32
N GLU A 123 11.52 -19.22 -5.98
CA GLU A 123 11.04 -20.45 -5.37
C GLU A 123 10.29 -21.34 -6.36
#